data_AF-A0A560KA94-F1
#
_entry.id   AF-A0A560KA94-F1
#
_cell.length_a   1.000
_cell.length_b   1.000
_cell.length_c   1.000
_cell.angle_alpha   90.00
_cell.angle_beta   90.00
_cell.angle_gamma   90.00
#
_symmetry.space_group_name_H-M   'P 1'
#
loop_
_entity.id
_entity.type
_entity.pdbx_description
1 polymer ?
#
loop_
_entity_poly.entity_id
_entity_poly.type
_entity_poly.pdbx_seq_one_letter_code
_entity_poly.pdbx_strand_id
1 'polypeptide(L)'
;MTQSALVVGVTGIVGRALASLLVKEGWQVAGLSRHATTQLGVTPVTADLRDGNGLTRALASIRPSHVFLCTWSRQATEAENIRVNSAMVRAVLDAVRPAGTVRHVGLVTGLKHYLGPFEAYGRGVLPQTPFREDQGRLDVDNFYYAQEDEVFAAAARDGFRWSVHRPHTIIGQAVGNAMNMGTTLAAYATLCRETGRPFHFPGSPVQWHGLTDMTDARLLARHLLWAATTPGAVDQAFNVVNGDIFRWKWMWARIAQWFGLEPAPFTAKNAGGILPLERQMADDAPLWAALAQRRGLVEPDLARLASPWHTDADLGRPIEVVTDMSKSRRLGFTDYQATDDAFFDLFGELRAHRLIP
;
A
#
# COMPACT_ATOMS: atom_id res chain seq x y z
N MET A 1 -21.10 5.76 -22.58
CA MET A 1 -20.68 6.93 -21.78
C MET A 1 -19.31 6.60 -21.19
N THR A 2 -18.32 7.47 -21.35
CA THR A 2 -16.99 7.27 -20.76
C THR A 2 -17.10 7.35 -19.22
N GLN A 3 -16.56 6.36 -18.51
CA GLN A 3 -16.55 6.38 -17.04
C GLN A 3 -15.54 7.44 -16.55
N SER A 4 -15.81 8.01 -15.38
CA SER A 4 -14.99 9.07 -14.77
C SER A 4 -14.64 8.71 -13.33
N ALA A 5 -13.38 8.87 -12.96
CA ALA A 5 -12.86 8.53 -11.65
C ALA A 5 -12.14 9.69 -10.98
N LEU A 6 -12.33 9.83 -9.68
CA LEU A 6 -11.48 10.61 -8.79
C LEU A 6 -10.61 9.64 -7.98
N VAL A 7 -9.30 9.64 -8.21
CA VAL A 7 -8.33 8.84 -7.45
C VAL A 7 -7.69 9.73 -6.38
N VAL A 8 -8.03 9.49 -5.12
CA VAL A 8 -7.54 10.23 -3.96
C VAL A 8 -6.27 9.57 -3.43
N GLY A 9 -5.16 10.32 -3.41
CA GLY A 9 -3.83 9.76 -3.16
C GLY A 9 -3.15 9.26 -4.42
N VAL A 10 -3.34 9.96 -5.56
CA VAL A 10 -2.89 9.50 -6.89
C VAL A 10 -1.37 9.31 -7.00
N THR A 11 -0.58 10.00 -6.18
CA THR A 11 0.89 9.87 -6.16
C THR A 11 1.38 8.75 -5.23
N GLY A 12 0.48 8.10 -4.49
CA GLY A 12 0.79 6.95 -3.63
C GLY A 12 0.90 5.65 -4.44
N ILE A 13 1.36 4.58 -3.78
CA ILE A 13 1.63 3.28 -4.42
C ILE A 13 0.39 2.77 -5.16
N VAL A 14 -0.76 2.74 -4.47
CA VAL A 14 -2.02 2.23 -5.03
C VAL A 14 -2.63 3.21 -6.02
N GLY A 15 -2.67 4.50 -5.67
CA GLY A 15 -3.28 5.53 -6.50
C GLY A 15 -2.64 5.65 -7.88
N ARG A 16 -1.31 5.55 -7.96
CA ARG A 16 -0.56 5.60 -9.21
C ARG A 16 -0.87 4.39 -10.11
N ALA A 17 -0.87 3.19 -9.53
CA ALA A 17 -1.19 1.95 -10.26
C ALA A 17 -2.63 1.98 -10.77
N LEU A 18 -3.58 2.39 -9.92
CA LEU A 18 -4.99 2.51 -10.27
C LEU A 18 -5.22 3.56 -11.37
N ALA A 19 -4.68 4.76 -11.22
CA ALA A 19 -4.84 5.79 -12.24
C ALA A 19 -4.26 5.34 -13.60
N SER A 20 -3.14 4.62 -13.60
CA SER A 20 -2.52 4.10 -14.83
C SER A 20 -3.44 3.08 -15.51
N LEU A 21 -4.01 2.15 -14.73
CA LEU A 21 -4.97 1.19 -15.22
C LEU A 21 -6.22 1.87 -15.78
N LEU A 22 -6.84 2.78 -15.03
CA LEU A 22 -8.08 3.44 -15.44
C LEU A 22 -7.90 4.24 -16.74
N VAL A 23 -6.79 4.96 -16.89
CA VAL A 23 -6.45 5.65 -18.16
C VAL A 23 -6.34 4.66 -19.32
N LYS A 24 -5.67 3.52 -19.11
CA LYS A 24 -5.54 2.46 -20.11
C LYS A 24 -6.90 1.86 -20.52
N GLU A 25 -7.82 1.75 -19.57
CA GLU A 25 -9.20 1.30 -19.78
C GLU A 25 -10.12 2.40 -20.36
N GLY A 26 -9.55 3.56 -20.72
CA GLY A 26 -10.28 4.65 -21.38
C GLY A 26 -11.13 5.51 -20.44
N TRP A 27 -10.89 5.46 -19.14
CA TRP A 27 -11.58 6.32 -18.17
C TRP A 27 -11.04 7.75 -18.19
N GLN A 28 -11.90 8.71 -17.87
CA GLN A 28 -11.46 10.06 -17.51
C GLN A 28 -11.02 10.06 -16.05
N VAL A 29 -9.75 10.35 -15.79
CA VAL A 29 -9.18 10.26 -14.43
C VAL A 29 -8.79 11.63 -13.91
N ALA A 30 -9.37 12.04 -12.78
CA ALA A 30 -8.87 13.12 -11.95
C ALA A 30 -8.05 12.53 -10.79
N GLY A 31 -6.82 13.02 -10.60
CA GLY A 31 -5.91 12.54 -9.58
C GLY A 31 -5.69 13.59 -8.49
N LEU A 32 -6.12 13.30 -7.26
CA LEU A 32 -5.97 14.20 -6.13
C LEU A 32 -4.75 13.86 -5.27
N SER A 33 -3.91 14.87 -5.04
CA SER A 33 -2.77 14.81 -4.12
C SER A 33 -2.36 16.22 -3.67
N ARG A 34 -1.51 16.31 -2.63
CA ARG A 34 -0.96 17.60 -2.17
C ARG A 34 0.04 18.24 -3.15
N HIS A 35 0.63 17.41 -4.01
CA HIS A 35 1.50 17.84 -5.09
C HIS A 35 0.89 17.38 -6.41
N ALA A 36 0.96 18.21 -7.45
CA ALA A 36 0.43 17.86 -8.76
C ALA A 36 1.10 16.58 -9.29
N THR A 37 0.30 15.65 -9.79
CA THR A 37 0.80 14.48 -10.51
C THR A 37 1.27 14.87 -11.92
N THR A 38 2.34 14.26 -12.39
CA THR A 38 2.84 14.38 -13.77
C THR A 38 2.43 13.18 -14.63
N GLN A 39 1.57 12.31 -14.12
CA GLN A 39 1.15 11.09 -14.79
C GLN A 39 0.32 11.40 -16.04
N LEU A 40 0.74 10.85 -17.19
CA LEU A 40 0.06 11.03 -18.46
C LEU A 40 -1.39 10.52 -18.41
N GLY A 41 -2.32 11.29 -18.98
CA GLY A 41 -3.74 10.94 -19.03
C GLY A 41 -4.52 11.20 -17.73
N VAL A 42 -3.87 11.71 -16.68
CA VAL A 42 -4.52 12.07 -15.41
C VAL A 42 -4.65 13.59 -15.31
N THR A 43 -5.86 14.07 -15.05
CA THR A 43 -6.11 15.49 -14.73
C THR A 43 -5.67 15.76 -13.29
N PRO A 44 -4.66 16.61 -13.05
CA PRO A 44 -4.17 16.86 -11.70
C PRO A 44 -5.15 17.73 -10.90
N VAL A 45 -5.43 17.31 -9.66
CA VAL A 45 -6.19 18.08 -8.67
C VAL A 45 -5.30 18.25 -7.44
N THR A 46 -4.88 19.49 -7.16
CA THR A 46 -4.01 19.77 -6.01
C THR A 46 -4.83 20.27 -4.84
N ALA A 47 -4.87 19.51 -3.75
CA ALA A 47 -5.56 19.88 -2.51
C ALA A 47 -4.99 19.15 -1.29
N ASP A 48 -5.14 19.75 -0.11
CA ASP A 48 -4.95 19.07 1.16
C ASP A 48 -6.32 18.58 1.67
N LEU A 49 -6.42 17.30 2.00
CA LEU A 49 -7.65 16.71 2.55
C LEU A 49 -7.98 17.21 3.96
N ARG A 50 -7.06 17.93 4.60
CA ARG A 50 -7.26 18.59 5.90
C ARG A 50 -7.79 20.02 5.76
N ASP A 51 -7.74 20.61 4.56
CA ASP A 51 -8.35 21.91 4.25
C ASP A 51 -9.67 21.70 3.52
N GLY A 52 -10.77 21.58 4.27
CA GLY A 52 -12.10 21.34 3.69
C GLY A 52 -12.51 22.41 2.67
N ASN A 53 -12.22 23.69 2.93
CA ASN A 53 -12.57 24.78 2.02
C ASN A 53 -11.73 24.72 0.73
N GLY A 54 -10.42 24.45 0.86
CA GLY A 54 -9.53 24.21 -0.28
C GLY A 54 -9.98 23.01 -1.12
N LEU A 55 -10.37 21.92 -0.46
CA LEU A 55 -10.85 20.71 -1.11
C LEU A 55 -12.15 20.95 -1.89
N THR A 56 -13.13 21.63 -1.31
CA THR A 56 -14.38 22.00 -1.99
C THR A 56 -14.11 22.84 -3.23
N ARG A 57 -13.20 23.83 -3.16
CA ARG A 57 -12.83 24.65 -4.32
C ARG A 57 -12.14 23.80 -5.40
N ALA A 58 -11.19 22.94 -5.02
CA ALA A 58 -10.44 22.12 -5.96
C ALA A 58 -11.31 21.08 -6.69
N LEU A 59 -12.38 20.60 -6.04
CA LEU A 59 -13.30 19.59 -6.59
C LEU A 59 -14.57 20.19 -7.22
N ALA A 60 -14.73 21.52 -7.23
CA ALA A 60 -15.96 22.19 -7.65
C ALA A 60 -16.41 21.85 -9.09
N SER A 61 -15.47 21.60 -10.01
CA SER A 61 -15.73 21.22 -11.41
C SER A 61 -15.61 19.72 -11.67
N ILE A 62 -15.17 18.94 -10.68
CA ILE A 62 -14.97 17.49 -10.84
C ILE A 62 -16.32 16.79 -10.66
N ARG A 63 -16.65 15.91 -11.61
CA ARG A 63 -17.93 15.17 -11.67
C ARG A 63 -17.65 13.67 -11.81
N PRO A 64 -17.05 13.03 -10.80
CA PRO A 64 -16.65 11.64 -10.91
C PRO A 64 -17.88 10.73 -10.76
N SER A 65 -17.93 9.64 -11.53
CA SER A 65 -18.87 8.55 -11.27
C SER A 65 -18.30 7.56 -10.25
N HIS A 66 -16.98 7.49 -10.10
CA HIS A 66 -16.32 6.61 -9.14
C HIS A 66 -15.30 7.40 -8.33
N VAL A 67 -15.23 7.15 -7.02
CA VAL A 67 -14.20 7.71 -6.15
C VAL A 67 -13.39 6.56 -5.56
N PHE A 68 -12.07 6.66 -5.63
CA PHE A 68 -11.17 5.67 -5.05
C PHE A 68 -10.30 6.32 -3.98
N LEU A 69 -10.48 5.90 -2.74
CA LEU A 69 -9.79 6.39 -1.55
C LEU A 69 -8.55 5.52 -1.30
N CYS A 70 -7.40 5.97 -1.80
CA CYS A 70 -6.13 5.24 -1.77
C CYS A 70 -5.09 5.94 -0.86
N THR A 71 -5.53 6.68 0.16
CA THR A 71 -4.67 7.50 1.00
C THR A 71 -5.01 7.38 2.48
N TRP A 72 -4.02 7.66 3.31
CA TRP A 72 -4.15 7.82 4.75
C TRP A 72 -3.07 8.78 5.25
N SER A 73 -3.11 9.14 6.53
CA SER A 73 -2.14 10.00 7.18
C SER A 73 -1.75 9.45 8.54
N ARG A 74 -0.48 9.06 8.68
CA ARG A 74 0.09 8.59 9.95
C ARG A 74 0.11 9.71 10.99
N GLN A 75 -0.51 9.46 12.14
CA GLN A 75 -0.43 10.29 13.35
C GLN A 75 0.38 9.59 14.44
N ALA A 76 0.57 10.28 15.56
CA ALA A 76 1.34 9.77 16.69
C ALA A 76 0.62 8.67 17.49
N THR A 77 -0.71 8.68 17.50
CA THR A 77 -1.55 7.74 18.26
C THR A 77 -2.71 7.25 17.41
N GLU A 78 -3.30 6.13 17.78
CA GLU A 78 -4.47 5.59 17.06
C GLU A 78 -5.70 6.49 17.16
N ALA A 79 -5.93 7.13 18.31
CA ALA A 79 -7.01 8.11 18.47
C ALA A 79 -6.87 9.29 17.47
N GLU A 80 -5.64 9.78 17.26
CA GLU A 80 -5.39 10.81 16.25
C GLU A 80 -5.48 10.25 14.82
N ASN A 81 -5.07 9.01 14.59
CA ASN A 81 -5.32 8.34 13.30
C ASN A 81 -6.81 8.30 12.99
N ILE A 82 -7.66 7.93 13.95
CA ILE A 82 -9.12 7.91 13.81
C ILE A 82 -9.62 9.30 13.45
N ARG A 83 -9.29 10.31 14.27
CA ARG A 83 -9.76 11.69 14.08
C ARG A 83 -9.39 12.25 12.71
N VAL A 84 -8.13 12.07 12.30
CA VAL A 84 -7.62 12.65 11.03
C VAL A 84 -8.11 11.88 9.82
N ASN A 85 -8.03 10.55 9.82
CA ASN A 85 -8.32 9.75 8.62
C ASN A 85 -9.82 9.65 8.34
N SER A 86 -10.69 9.62 9.37
CA SER A 86 -12.14 9.72 9.18
C SER A 86 -12.53 11.08 8.59
N ALA A 87 -11.99 12.17 9.15
CA ALA A 87 -12.25 13.53 8.66
C ALA A 87 -11.80 13.72 7.20
N MET A 88 -10.67 13.16 6.79
CA MET A 88 -10.20 13.20 5.40
C MET A 88 -11.18 12.48 4.45
N VAL A 89 -11.70 11.31 4.84
CA VAL A 89 -12.69 10.57 4.04
C VAL A 89 -13.98 11.38 3.93
N ARG A 90 -14.51 11.86 5.07
CA ARG A 90 -15.71 12.70 5.12
C ARG A 90 -15.59 13.93 4.24
N ALA A 91 -14.48 14.65 4.33
CA ALA A 91 -14.24 15.88 3.57
C ALA A 91 -14.27 15.63 2.06
N VAL A 92 -13.68 14.52 1.57
CA VAL A 92 -13.76 14.16 0.14
C VAL A 92 -15.20 13.90 -0.27
N LEU A 93 -15.92 13.07 0.49
CA LEU A 93 -17.28 12.66 0.16
C LEU A 93 -18.24 13.87 0.18
N ASP A 94 -18.10 14.76 1.16
CA ASP A 94 -18.87 16.01 1.23
C ASP A 94 -18.52 16.98 0.09
N ALA A 95 -17.26 17.03 -0.35
CA ALA A 95 -16.85 17.91 -1.44
C ALA A 95 -17.37 17.45 -2.81
N VAL A 96 -17.47 16.14 -3.06
CA VAL A 96 -18.01 15.61 -4.33
C VAL A 96 -19.54 15.45 -4.32
N ARG A 97 -20.17 15.41 -3.14
CA ARG A 97 -21.62 15.23 -2.97
C ARG A 97 -22.48 16.19 -3.82
N PRO A 98 -22.22 17.51 -3.89
CA PRO A 98 -23.06 18.43 -4.67
C PRO A 98 -23.13 18.12 -6.17
N ALA A 99 -22.18 17.35 -6.70
CA ALA A 99 -22.21 16.91 -8.09
C ALA A 99 -23.36 15.93 -8.38
N GLY A 100 -23.78 15.13 -7.40
CA GLY A 100 -24.79 14.08 -7.58
C GLY A 100 -24.42 12.99 -8.60
N THR A 101 -23.12 12.88 -8.98
CA THR A 101 -22.67 11.96 -10.04
C THR A 101 -22.09 10.65 -9.54
N VAL A 102 -21.73 10.57 -8.26
CA VAL A 102 -21.02 9.42 -7.67
C VAL A 102 -21.94 8.20 -7.64
N ARG A 103 -21.46 7.09 -8.17
CA ARG A 103 -22.15 5.79 -8.23
C ARG A 103 -21.45 4.73 -7.39
N HIS A 104 -20.12 4.82 -7.25
CA HIS A 104 -19.32 3.88 -6.48
C HIS A 104 -18.18 4.56 -5.73
N VAL A 105 -17.89 4.08 -4.51
CA VAL A 105 -16.71 4.46 -3.72
C VAL A 105 -15.91 3.22 -3.34
N GLY A 106 -14.67 3.13 -3.82
CA GLY A 106 -13.72 2.10 -3.40
C GLY A 106 -12.80 2.64 -2.29
N LEU A 107 -12.77 1.97 -1.14
CA LEU A 107 -11.91 2.32 0.00
C LEU A 107 -10.80 1.29 0.16
N VAL A 108 -9.54 1.74 0.21
CA VAL A 108 -8.39 0.89 0.53
C VAL A 108 -8.07 1.01 2.02
N THR A 109 -8.11 -0.11 2.74
CA THR A 109 -7.67 -0.23 4.14
C THR A 109 -6.46 -1.16 4.24
N GLY A 110 -6.60 -2.36 4.79
CA GLY A 110 -5.52 -3.34 4.91
C GLY A 110 -5.72 -4.37 6.03
N LEU A 111 -4.76 -5.29 6.18
CA LEU A 111 -4.84 -6.37 7.17
C LEU A 111 -4.76 -5.94 8.63
N LYS A 112 -4.47 -4.67 8.94
CA LYS A 112 -4.68 -4.14 10.30
C LYS A 112 -6.13 -4.26 10.76
N HIS A 113 -7.08 -4.46 9.85
CA HIS A 113 -8.44 -4.84 10.21
C HIS A 113 -8.47 -6.10 11.11
N TYR A 114 -7.62 -7.08 10.81
CA TYR A 114 -7.57 -8.36 11.54
C TYR A 114 -6.49 -8.41 12.61
N LEU A 115 -5.48 -7.53 12.51
CA LEU A 115 -4.31 -7.51 13.39
C LEU A 115 -4.38 -6.43 14.49
N GLY A 116 -5.30 -5.47 14.39
CA GLY A 116 -5.34 -4.28 15.24
C GLY A 116 -4.33 -3.21 14.82
N PRO A 117 -4.26 -2.09 15.57
CA PRO A 117 -3.32 -1.00 15.29
C PRO A 117 -1.87 -1.42 15.54
N PHE A 118 -0.91 -0.64 15.03
CA PHE A 118 0.53 -0.94 15.19
C PHE A 118 0.95 -1.09 16.67
N GLU A 119 0.32 -0.34 17.58
CA GLU A 119 0.58 -0.40 19.02
C GLU A 119 0.13 -1.73 19.67
N ALA A 120 -0.82 -2.43 19.05
CA ALA A 120 -1.38 -3.69 19.52
C ALA A 120 -0.78 -4.93 18.83
N TYR A 121 0.13 -4.75 17.86
CA TYR A 121 0.73 -5.88 17.12
C TYR A 121 1.41 -6.88 18.06
N GLY A 122 0.93 -8.12 18.01
CA GLY A 122 1.46 -9.23 18.81
C GLY A 122 1.12 -9.16 20.31
N ARG A 123 0.21 -8.27 20.72
CA ARG A 123 -0.33 -8.23 22.09
C ARG A 123 -1.73 -8.84 22.10
N GLY A 124 -1.97 -9.79 23.01
CA GLY A 124 -3.26 -10.48 23.15
C GLY A 124 -3.36 -11.76 22.31
N VAL A 125 -4.60 -12.15 21.98
CA VAL A 125 -4.89 -13.37 21.21
C VAL A 125 -4.51 -13.13 19.76
N LEU A 126 -3.56 -13.91 19.25
CA LEU A 126 -3.18 -13.84 17.84
C LEU A 126 -4.38 -14.23 16.96
N PRO A 127 -4.74 -13.42 15.95
CA PRO A 127 -5.88 -13.71 15.10
C PRO A 127 -5.62 -14.98 14.29
N GLN A 128 -6.67 -15.76 14.05
CA GLN A 128 -6.57 -16.98 13.25
C GLN A 128 -6.29 -16.63 11.80
N THR A 129 -5.27 -17.24 11.21
CA THR A 129 -4.99 -17.22 9.78
C THR A 129 -5.49 -18.50 9.09
N PRO A 130 -5.85 -18.47 7.79
CA PRO A 130 -5.84 -17.31 6.90
C PRO A 130 -6.93 -16.29 7.25
N PHE A 131 -6.62 -15.00 7.13
CA PHE A 131 -7.62 -13.96 7.39
C PHE A 131 -8.76 -14.03 6.39
N ARG A 132 -9.98 -13.96 6.90
CA ARG A 132 -11.24 -14.00 6.14
C ARG A 132 -12.09 -12.79 6.48
N GLU A 133 -12.86 -12.30 5.52
CA GLU A 133 -13.67 -11.10 5.69
C GLU A 133 -14.83 -11.30 6.69
N ASP A 134 -15.16 -12.54 7.04
CA ASP A 134 -16.17 -12.91 8.04
C ASP A 134 -15.70 -12.77 9.50
N GLN A 135 -14.39 -12.55 9.73
CA GLN A 135 -13.82 -12.41 11.07
C GLN A 135 -14.24 -11.12 11.80
N GLY A 136 -14.87 -10.19 11.09
CA GLY A 136 -15.39 -8.95 11.68
C GLY A 136 -14.32 -8.02 12.26
N ARG A 137 -14.78 -7.00 13.00
CA ARG A 137 -13.92 -6.04 13.70
C ARG A 137 -13.42 -6.63 15.01
N LEU A 138 -12.18 -6.32 15.37
CA LEU A 138 -11.66 -6.52 16.71
C LEU A 138 -12.22 -5.47 17.68
N ASP A 139 -12.30 -5.82 18.97
CA ASP A 139 -12.66 -4.89 20.06
C ASP A 139 -11.47 -4.00 20.45
N VAL A 140 -11.00 -3.19 19.49
CA VAL A 140 -9.91 -2.22 19.63
C VAL A 140 -10.16 -1.01 18.74
N ASP A 141 -9.59 0.13 19.12
CA ASP A 141 -9.57 1.31 18.26
C ASP A 141 -8.79 1.03 16.97
N ASN A 142 -9.40 1.39 15.84
CA ASN A 142 -8.78 1.25 14.52
C ASN A 142 -9.34 2.28 13.54
N PHE A 143 -8.47 3.12 12.97
CA PHE A 143 -8.89 4.14 12.01
C PHE A 143 -9.51 3.56 10.73
N TYR A 144 -9.23 2.29 10.39
CA TYR A 144 -9.92 1.60 9.29
C TYR A 144 -11.42 1.49 9.54
N TYR A 145 -11.83 1.21 10.78
CA TYR A 145 -13.25 1.08 11.13
C TYR A 145 -13.94 2.44 10.98
N ALA A 146 -13.29 3.51 11.45
CA ALA A 146 -13.80 4.86 11.31
C ALA A 146 -13.90 5.29 9.83
N GLN A 147 -12.93 4.94 8.98
CA GLN A 147 -13.02 5.20 7.54
C GLN A 147 -14.15 4.42 6.86
N GLU A 148 -14.32 3.14 7.22
CA GLU A 148 -15.45 2.32 6.77
C GLU A 148 -16.78 2.99 7.15
N ASP A 149 -16.92 3.41 8.41
CA ASP A 149 -18.15 4.04 8.93
C ASP A 149 -18.50 5.34 8.20
N GLU A 150 -17.51 6.18 7.87
CA GLU A 150 -17.74 7.39 7.06
C GLU A 150 -18.22 7.07 5.64
N VAL A 151 -17.64 6.03 5.00
CA VAL A 151 -18.09 5.59 3.66
C VAL A 151 -19.50 5.04 3.72
N PHE A 152 -19.82 4.22 4.73
CA PHE A 152 -21.15 3.62 4.87
C PHE A 152 -22.23 4.65 5.16
N ALA A 153 -21.94 5.61 6.04
CA ALA A 153 -22.85 6.70 6.36
C ALA A 153 -23.11 7.59 5.12
N ALA A 154 -22.06 7.93 4.37
CA ALA A 154 -22.20 8.70 3.13
C ALA A 154 -22.92 7.92 2.03
N ALA A 155 -22.69 6.61 1.91
CA ALA A 155 -23.41 5.75 0.97
C ALA A 155 -24.92 5.72 1.27
N ALA A 156 -25.29 5.56 2.55
CA ALA A 156 -26.69 5.60 2.98
C ALA A 156 -27.33 6.97 2.74
N ARG A 157 -26.57 8.06 2.89
CA ARG A 157 -27.02 9.44 2.68
C ARG A 157 -27.18 9.80 1.20
N ASP A 158 -26.23 9.41 0.35
CA ASP A 158 -26.07 9.94 -1.01
C ASP A 158 -26.40 8.90 -2.10
N GLY A 159 -26.61 7.63 -1.75
CA GLY A 159 -27.14 6.59 -2.65
C GLY A 159 -26.12 5.89 -3.55
N PHE A 160 -24.82 6.13 -3.37
CA PHE A 160 -23.78 5.39 -4.08
C PHE A 160 -23.51 4.01 -3.44
N ARG A 161 -22.89 3.12 -4.21
CA ARG A 161 -22.42 1.80 -3.74
C ARG A 161 -20.97 1.85 -3.28
N TRP A 162 -20.51 0.87 -2.51
CA TRP A 162 -19.13 0.88 -2.01
C TRP A 162 -18.42 -0.45 -2.12
N SER A 163 -17.09 -0.44 -2.03
CA SER A 163 -16.28 -1.65 -1.82
C SER A 163 -15.10 -1.32 -0.91
N VAL A 164 -14.74 -2.25 -0.03
CA VAL A 164 -13.56 -2.11 0.86
C VAL A 164 -12.51 -3.14 0.46
N HIS A 165 -11.26 -2.71 0.35
CA HIS A 165 -10.15 -3.53 -0.13
C HIS A 165 -9.07 -3.62 0.96
N ARG A 166 -8.78 -4.84 1.42
CA ARG A 166 -7.88 -5.14 2.53
C ARG A 166 -6.62 -5.84 2.01
N PRO A 167 -5.67 -5.10 1.42
CA PRO A 167 -4.41 -5.68 0.96
C PRO A 167 -3.50 -6.09 2.13
N HIS A 168 -2.62 -7.07 1.88
CA HIS A 168 -1.39 -7.28 2.66
C HIS A 168 -0.42 -6.11 2.38
N THR A 169 0.80 -6.18 2.91
CA THR A 169 1.95 -5.37 2.49
C THR A 169 2.01 -5.24 0.98
N ILE A 170 1.98 -3.99 0.52
CA ILE A 170 1.87 -3.66 -0.90
C ILE A 170 3.27 -3.53 -1.52
N ILE A 171 3.48 -4.19 -2.66
CA ILE A 171 4.66 -4.07 -3.52
C ILE A 171 4.32 -3.10 -4.64
N GLY A 172 5.04 -1.98 -4.72
CA GLY A 172 4.90 -1.03 -5.82
C GLY A 172 5.73 0.23 -5.61
N GLN A 173 5.72 1.11 -6.61
CA GLN A 173 6.54 2.32 -6.62
C GLN A 173 5.77 3.55 -6.13
N ALA A 174 6.28 4.20 -5.08
CA ALA A 174 5.98 5.60 -4.77
C ALA A 174 7.09 6.22 -3.92
N VAL A 175 7.65 7.35 -4.38
CA VAL A 175 8.64 8.14 -3.65
C VAL A 175 7.94 9.03 -2.63
N GLY A 176 8.49 9.11 -1.42
CA GLY A 176 7.93 9.84 -0.29
C GLY A 176 6.74 9.14 0.38
N ASN A 177 6.46 7.88 0.04
CA ASN A 177 5.40 7.10 0.67
C ASN A 177 5.82 6.62 2.06
N ALA A 178 4.88 6.67 3.02
CA ALA A 178 5.18 6.30 4.41
C ALA A 178 5.44 4.81 4.62
N MET A 179 4.95 3.94 3.74
CA MET A 179 5.01 2.48 3.85
C MET A 179 5.43 1.86 2.53
N ASN A 180 6.73 1.61 2.33
CA ASN A 180 7.23 1.09 1.06
C ASN A 180 8.32 0.02 1.26
N MET A 181 7.90 -1.22 1.49
CA MET A 181 8.83 -2.35 1.68
C MET A 181 9.66 -2.61 0.42
N GLY A 182 9.03 -2.62 -0.76
CA GLY A 182 9.73 -2.95 -2.00
C GLY A 182 10.90 -2.01 -2.31
N THR A 183 10.70 -0.69 -2.21
CA THR A 183 11.78 0.28 -2.42
C THR A 183 12.82 0.26 -1.29
N THR A 184 12.39 0.02 -0.05
CA THR A 184 13.30 -0.12 1.11
C THR A 184 14.26 -1.28 0.89
N LEU A 185 13.74 -2.45 0.49
CA LEU A 185 14.57 -3.62 0.22
C LEU A 185 15.50 -3.40 -0.99
N ALA A 186 15.03 -2.70 -2.03
CA ALA A 186 15.85 -2.36 -3.19
C ALA A 186 17.02 -1.43 -2.83
N ALA A 187 16.76 -0.38 -2.02
CA ALA A 187 17.79 0.54 -1.56
C ALA A 187 18.80 -0.17 -0.64
N TYR A 188 18.30 -0.98 0.30
CA TYR A 188 19.14 -1.76 1.22
C TYR A 188 20.04 -2.74 0.47
N ALA A 189 19.50 -3.52 -0.47
CA ALA A 189 20.28 -4.44 -1.31
C ALA A 189 21.31 -3.68 -2.15
N THR A 190 20.93 -2.55 -2.75
CA THR A 190 21.86 -1.70 -3.52
C THR A 190 23.02 -1.22 -2.65
N LEU A 191 22.76 -0.76 -1.43
CA LEU A 191 23.79 -0.31 -0.49
C LEU A 191 24.68 -1.45 -0.02
N CYS A 192 24.11 -2.64 0.25
CA CYS A 192 24.91 -3.83 0.56
C CYS A 192 25.86 -4.18 -0.57
N ARG A 193 25.39 -4.11 -1.82
CA ARG A 193 26.24 -4.33 -3.00
C ARG A 193 27.33 -3.28 -3.14
N GLU A 194 26.98 -2.00 -2.98
CA GLU A 194 27.93 -0.88 -3.14
C GLU A 194 29.04 -0.90 -2.09
N THR A 195 28.71 -1.29 -0.85
CA THR A 195 29.65 -1.28 0.28
C THR A 195 30.34 -2.62 0.52
N GLY A 196 29.84 -3.71 -0.08
CA GLY A 196 30.29 -5.07 0.18
C GLY A 196 29.89 -5.61 1.56
N ARG A 197 29.07 -4.88 2.34
CA ARG A 197 28.60 -5.37 3.65
C ARG A 197 27.60 -6.53 3.48
N PRO A 198 27.49 -7.44 4.46
CA PRO A 198 26.58 -8.58 4.36
C PRO A 198 25.10 -8.17 4.20
N PHE A 199 24.37 -8.91 3.36
CA PHE A 199 22.93 -8.70 3.14
C PHE A 199 22.09 -9.54 4.12
N HIS A 200 21.99 -9.06 5.37
CA HIS A 200 21.23 -9.74 6.43
C HIS A 200 19.72 -9.53 6.30
N PHE A 201 18.95 -10.61 6.48
CA PHE A 201 17.51 -10.54 6.67
C PHE A 201 17.18 -9.78 7.96
N PRO A 202 16.29 -8.77 7.92
CA PRO A 202 16.06 -7.90 9.07
C PRO A 202 14.98 -8.40 10.03
N GLY A 203 14.21 -9.42 9.64
CA GLY A 203 12.99 -9.84 10.34
C GLY A 203 13.19 -10.89 11.43
N SER A 204 12.05 -11.30 12.00
CA SER A 204 11.96 -12.32 13.05
C SER A 204 12.17 -13.74 12.49
N PRO A 205 12.53 -14.71 13.35
CA PRO A 205 12.54 -16.13 12.97
C PRO A 205 11.18 -16.62 12.47
N VAL A 206 10.08 -16.09 13.02
CA VAL A 206 8.72 -16.45 12.60
C VAL A 206 8.48 -16.03 11.15
N GLN A 207 8.87 -14.80 10.77
CA GLN A 207 8.73 -14.36 9.38
C GLN A 207 9.73 -15.06 8.43
N TRP A 208 10.95 -15.32 8.89
CA TRP A 208 11.95 -16.05 8.10
C TRP A 208 11.48 -17.47 7.74
N HIS A 209 10.94 -18.19 8.73
CA HIS A 209 10.54 -19.57 8.58
C HIS A 209 9.10 -19.74 8.13
N GLY A 210 8.19 -18.82 8.45
CA GLY A 210 6.74 -18.92 8.26
C GLY A 210 6.27 -18.67 6.83
N LEU A 211 5.01 -19.01 6.57
CA LEU A 211 4.29 -18.71 5.33
C LEU A 211 3.73 -17.28 5.36
N THR A 212 3.76 -16.63 4.20
CA THR A 212 3.17 -15.30 4.01
C THR A 212 2.71 -15.10 2.57
N ASP A 213 1.76 -14.20 2.36
CA ASP A 213 1.38 -13.64 1.07
C ASP A 213 1.68 -12.13 1.02
N MET A 214 1.55 -11.52 -0.16
CA MET A 214 1.74 -10.08 -0.37
C MET A 214 0.77 -9.57 -1.45
N THR A 215 0.72 -8.24 -1.63
CA THR A 215 -0.16 -7.63 -2.63
C THR A 215 0.65 -6.76 -3.60
N ASP A 216 0.63 -7.08 -4.89
CA ASP A 216 1.12 -6.21 -5.96
C ASP A 216 0.15 -5.04 -6.18
N ALA A 217 0.68 -3.82 -6.30
CA ALA A 217 -0.14 -2.62 -6.47
C ALA A 217 -0.99 -2.63 -7.76
N ARG A 218 -0.52 -3.28 -8.82
CA ARG A 218 -1.23 -3.42 -10.10
C ARG A 218 -2.35 -4.46 -9.97
N LEU A 219 -2.13 -5.55 -9.22
CA LEU A 219 -3.21 -6.50 -8.88
C LEU A 219 -4.29 -5.83 -8.03
N LEU A 220 -3.90 -5.04 -7.02
CA LEU A 220 -4.85 -4.26 -6.24
C LEU A 220 -5.63 -3.25 -7.09
N ALA A 221 -4.98 -2.59 -8.05
CA ALA A 221 -5.65 -1.70 -9.00
C ALA A 221 -6.72 -2.45 -9.83
N ARG A 222 -6.40 -3.64 -10.35
CA ARG A 222 -7.37 -4.48 -11.07
C ARG A 222 -8.51 -4.93 -10.17
N HIS A 223 -8.23 -5.26 -8.90
CA HIS A 223 -9.25 -5.62 -7.92
C HIS A 223 -10.18 -4.44 -7.58
N LEU A 224 -9.66 -3.21 -7.50
CA LEU A 224 -10.46 -1.99 -7.30
C LEU A 224 -11.40 -1.74 -8.49
N LEU A 225 -10.89 -1.84 -9.71
CA LEU A 225 -11.69 -1.72 -10.93
C LEU A 225 -12.75 -2.83 -11.03
N TRP A 226 -12.37 -4.08 -10.76
CA TRP A 226 -13.29 -5.21 -10.75
C TRP A 226 -14.47 -4.99 -9.81
N ALA A 227 -14.21 -4.63 -8.54
CA ALA A 227 -15.29 -4.45 -7.57
C ALA A 227 -16.21 -3.27 -7.96
N ALA A 228 -15.63 -2.20 -8.52
CA ALA A 228 -16.37 -1.03 -8.99
C ALA A 228 -17.27 -1.29 -10.21
N THR A 229 -16.98 -2.34 -10.99
CA THR A 229 -17.67 -2.62 -12.27
C THR A 229 -18.42 -3.95 -12.28
N THR A 230 -18.38 -4.71 -11.19
CA THR A 230 -19.06 -6.00 -11.05
C THR A 230 -20.32 -5.85 -10.19
N PRO A 231 -21.54 -6.04 -10.74
CA PRO A 231 -22.79 -5.83 -10.00
C PRO A 231 -22.93 -6.63 -8.70
N GLY A 232 -22.30 -7.81 -8.62
CA GLY A 232 -22.32 -8.67 -7.42
C GLY A 232 -21.21 -8.39 -6.41
N ALA A 233 -20.30 -7.45 -6.68
CA ALA A 233 -19.15 -7.13 -5.82
C ALA A 233 -19.33 -5.82 -5.05
N VAL A 234 -20.45 -5.12 -5.24
CA VAL A 234 -20.75 -3.90 -4.48
C VAL A 234 -21.25 -4.21 -3.06
N ASP A 235 -21.07 -3.23 -2.18
CA ASP A 235 -21.35 -3.21 -0.74
C ASP A 235 -20.70 -4.37 0.02
N GLN A 236 -19.44 -4.64 -0.33
CA GLN A 236 -18.67 -5.72 0.26
C GLN A 236 -17.22 -5.31 0.56
N ALA A 237 -16.69 -5.87 1.63
CA ALA A 237 -15.26 -5.87 1.91
C ALA A 237 -14.60 -7.13 1.33
N PHE A 238 -13.38 -6.99 0.83
CA PHE A 238 -12.58 -8.05 0.23
C PHE A 238 -11.14 -7.99 0.71
N ASN A 239 -10.57 -9.16 0.99
CA ASN A 239 -9.13 -9.34 0.99
C ASN A 239 -8.59 -9.29 -0.44
N VAL A 240 -7.32 -8.94 -0.58
CA VAL A 240 -6.68 -8.87 -1.90
C VAL A 240 -5.18 -9.12 -1.79
N VAL A 241 -4.74 -10.27 -2.29
CA VAL A 241 -3.34 -10.68 -2.37
C VAL A 241 -3.03 -11.30 -3.72
N ASN A 242 -1.74 -11.54 -3.95
CA ASN A 242 -1.14 -12.04 -5.17
C ASN A 242 -1.64 -13.42 -5.62
N GLY A 243 -2.09 -14.23 -4.67
CA GLY A 243 -2.66 -15.56 -4.92
C GLY A 243 -1.66 -16.71 -4.80
N ASP A 244 -0.38 -16.42 -4.56
CA ASP A 244 0.64 -17.36 -4.07
C ASP A 244 0.94 -17.15 -2.58
N ILE A 245 1.69 -18.09 -2.01
CA ILE A 245 2.26 -18.03 -0.67
C ILE A 245 3.74 -18.41 -0.75
N PHE A 246 4.57 -17.81 0.10
CA PHE A 246 6.00 -18.08 0.12
C PHE A 246 6.57 -18.00 1.53
N ARG A 247 7.88 -18.31 1.67
CA ARG A 247 8.65 -18.09 2.91
C ARG A 247 9.73 -17.06 2.64
N TRP A 248 9.95 -16.13 3.57
CA TRP A 248 10.96 -15.08 3.38
C TRP A 248 12.36 -15.64 3.15
N LYS A 249 12.72 -16.79 3.74
CA LYS A 249 14.01 -17.44 3.44
C LYS A 249 14.25 -17.72 1.96
N TRP A 250 13.20 -18.08 1.23
CA TRP A 250 13.27 -18.31 -0.21
C TRP A 250 13.27 -16.98 -0.96
N MET A 251 12.34 -16.09 -0.64
CA MET A 251 12.24 -14.77 -1.30
C MET A 251 13.51 -13.92 -1.11
N TRP A 252 14.13 -13.98 0.06
CA TRP A 252 15.36 -13.24 0.36
C TRP A 252 16.51 -13.67 -0.54
N ALA A 253 16.65 -14.97 -0.80
CA ALA A 253 17.63 -15.49 -1.75
C ALA A 253 17.33 -15.04 -3.19
N ARG A 254 16.05 -14.99 -3.58
CA ARG A 254 15.59 -14.50 -4.89
C ARG A 254 15.92 -13.02 -5.09
N ILE A 255 15.64 -12.19 -4.08
CA ILE A 255 15.99 -10.77 -4.08
C ILE A 255 17.51 -10.59 -4.14
N ALA A 256 18.27 -11.30 -3.30
CA ALA A 256 19.74 -11.24 -3.32
C ALA A 256 20.30 -11.56 -4.71
N GLN A 257 19.84 -12.65 -5.32
CA GLN A 257 20.24 -13.06 -6.66
C GLN A 257 19.96 -11.97 -7.71
N TRP A 258 18.78 -11.33 -7.68
CA TRP A 258 18.43 -10.27 -8.62
C TRP A 258 19.37 -9.05 -8.53
N PHE A 259 19.85 -8.74 -7.32
CA PHE A 259 20.82 -7.67 -7.09
C PHE A 259 22.28 -8.10 -7.32
N GLY A 260 22.56 -9.38 -7.56
CA GLY A 260 23.91 -9.91 -7.68
C GLY A 260 24.63 -10.03 -6.33
N LEU A 261 23.88 -10.38 -5.29
CA LEU A 261 24.35 -10.58 -3.91
C LEU A 261 24.21 -12.04 -3.50
N GLU A 262 25.06 -12.45 -2.56
CA GLU A 262 24.83 -13.64 -1.74
C GLU A 262 24.15 -13.22 -0.43
N PRO A 263 23.03 -13.85 -0.02
CA PRO A 263 22.37 -13.52 1.23
C PRO A 263 23.23 -13.94 2.43
N ALA A 264 23.35 -13.07 3.42
CA ALA A 264 24.07 -13.43 4.64
C ALA A 264 23.31 -14.54 5.40
N PRO A 265 24.01 -15.52 6.02
CA PRO A 265 23.34 -16.61 6.72
C PRO A 265 22.40 -16.13 7.82
N PHE A 266 21.22 -16.75 7.92
CA PHE A 266 20.33 -16.58 9.06
C PHE A 266 20.83 -17.46 10.23
N THR A 267 21.62 -16.87 11.14
CA THR A 267 22.30 -17.62 12.22
C THR A 267 21.48 -17.69 13.51
N ALA A 268 21.88 -18.56 14.45
CA ALA A 268 21.29 -18.60 15.80
C ALA A 268 21.48 -17.28 16.59
N LYS A 269 22.52 -16.49 16.31
CA LYS A 269 22.69 -15.13 16.88
C LYS A 269 21.66 -14.14 16.31
N ASN A 270 21.25 -14.34 15.05
CA ASN A 270 20.14 -13.62 14.43
C ASN A 270 18.78 -14.20 14.86
N ALA A 271 18.74 -15.48 15.24
CA ALA A 271 17.55 -16.13 15.79
C ALA A 271 17.26 -15.70 17.24
N GLY A 272 18.29 -15.30 17.99
CA GLY A 272 18.21 -14.70 19.34
C GLY A 272 18.15 -13.17 19.35
N GLY A 273 18.15 -12.51 18.19
CA GLY A 273 18.07 -11.05 18.06
C GLY A 273 17.74 -10.61 16.64
N ILE A 274 16.60 -9.94 16.48
CA ILE A 274 16.19 -9.25 15.24
C ILE A 274 17.28 -8.24 14.87
N LEU A 275 17.58 -8.09 13.58
CA LEU A 275 18.49 -7.07 13.04
C LEU A 275 17.68 -6.03 12.25
N PRO A 276 16.98 -5.08 12.89
CA PRO A 276 16.10 -4.16 12.17
C PRO A 276 16.86 -3.34 11.13
N LEU A 277 16.24 -3.11 9.97
CA LEU A 277 16.76 -2.19 8.95
C LEU A 277 16.99 -0.79 9.50
N GLU A 278 16.20 -0.31 10.46
CA GLU A 278 16.47 0.97 11.13
C GLU A 278 17.90 1.06 11.68
N ARG A 279 18.42 -0.04 12.23
CA ARG A 279 19.81 -0.11 12.71
C ARG A 279 20.79 -0.35 11.57
N GLN A 280 20.45 -1.24 10.64
CA GLN A 280 21.35 -1.58 9.53
C GLN A 280 21.55 -0.44 8.53
N MET A 281 20.59 0.50 8.46
CA MET A 281 20.58 1.63 7.52
C MET A 281 20.76 3.00 8.19
N ALA A 282 21.04 3.04 9.51
CA ALA A 282 21.11 4.29 10.28
C ALA A 282 22.07 5.34 9.69
N ASP A 283 23.22 4.88 9.18
CA ASP A 283 24.29 5.74 8.66
C ASP A 283 24.39 5.72 7.12
N ASP A 284 23.39 5.19 6.42
CA ASP A 284 23.45 4.99 4.97
C ASP A 284 23.11 6.25 4.14
N ALA A 285 22.52 7.28 4.75
CA ALA A 285 22.05 8.45 4.01
C ALA A 285 23.18 9.16 3.22
N PRO A 286 24.38 9.41 3.79
CA PRO A 286 25.50 9.98 3.03
C PRO A 286 26.00 9.05 1.91
N LEU A 287 26.00 7.73 2.14
CA LEU A 287 26.41 6.73 1.15
C LEU A 287 25.46 6.71 -0.04
N TRP A 288 24.16 6.73 0.23
CA TRP A 288 23.12 6.80 -0.79
C TRP A 288 23.22 8.10 -1.61
N ALA A 289 23.35 9.26 -0.95
CA ALA A 289 23.47 10.54 -1.65
C ALA A 289 24.69 10.57 -2.59
N ALA A 290 25.83 10.04 -2.13
CA ALA A 290 27.03 9.94 -2.96
C ALA A 290 26.84 8.97 -4.15
N LEU A 291 26.19 7.83 -3.93
CA LEU A 291 25.84 6.88 -4.99
C LEU A 291 24.89 7.51 -6.01
N ALA A 292 23.85 8.19 -5.53
CA ALA A 292 22.87 8.90 -6.33
C ALA A 292 23.54 9.93 -7.24
N GLN A 293 24.48 10.71 -6.71
CA GLN A 293 25.27 11.64 -7.51
C GLN A 293 26.12 10.92 -8.57
N ARG A 294 26.85 9.87 -8.20
CA ARG A 294 27.73 9.12 -9.14
C ARG A 294 26.97 8.43 -10.26
N ARG A 295 25.76 7.93 -10.00
CA ARG A 295 24.92 7.18 -10.96
C ARG A 295 23.83 8.04 -11.60
N GLY A 296 23.72 9.31 -11.18
CA GLY A 296 22.65 10.23 -11.59
C GLY A 296 21.25 9.71 -11.25
N LEU A 297 21.06 9.21 -10.04
CA LEU A 297 19.73 8.80 -9.57
C LEU A 297 18.86 10.04 -9.33
N VAL A 298 17.55 9.90 -9.54
CA VAL A 298 16.57 10.99 -9.46
C VAL A 298 16.31 11.42 -8.02
N GLU A 299 16.42 10.52 -7.06
CA GLU A 299 16.13 10.78 -5.64
C GLU A 299 17.38 10.51 -4.77
N PRO A 300 18.11 11.57 -4.37
CA PRO A 300 19.28 11.45 -3.51
C PRO A 300 18.95 11.32 -2.02
N ASP A 301 17.71 11.58 -1.60
CA ASP A 301 17.29 11.45 -0.20
C ASP A 301 16.78 10.02 0.08
N LEU A 302 17.59 9.25 0.81
CA LEU A 302 17.26 7.87 1.18
C LEU A 302 15.96 7.78 1.99
N ALA A 303 15.64 8.77 2.84
CA ALA A 303 14.43 8.75 3.66
C ALA A 303 13.15 8.92 2.84
N ARG A 304 13.26 9.43 1.60
CA ARG A 304 12.14 9.50 0.66
C ARG A 304 11.95 8.19 -0.12
N LEU A 305 12.97 7.35 -0.21
CA LEU A 305 12.89 6.05 -0.89
C LEU A 305 12.61 4.89 0.06
N ALA A 306 13.15 4.94 1.27
CA ALA A 306 13.13 3.84 2.22
C ALA A 306 12.32 4.21 3.47
N SER A 307 11.54 3.25 3.95
CA SER A 307 10.84 3.27 5.22
C SER A 307 11.28 2.05 6.06
N PRO A 308 12.50 2.06 6.65
CA PRO A 308 13.03 0.91 7.41
C PRO A 308 12.09 0.47 8.53
N TRP A 309 11.59 1.41 9.33
CA TRP A 309 10.65 1.14 10.44
C TRP A 309 9.43 0.33 10.01
N HIS A 310 8.88 0.58 8.83
CA HIS A 310 7.70 -0.11 8.31
C HIS A 310 8.04 -1.53 7.88
N THR A 311 9.17 -1.68 7.20
CA THR A 311 9.66 -3.00 6.78
C THR A 311 9.97 -3.86 8.00
N ASP A 312 10.55 -3.27 9.05
CA ASP A 312 10.81 -3.94 10.33
C ASP A 312 9.52 -4.29 11.07
N ALA A 313 8.49 -3.43 11.03
CA ALA A 313 7.19 -3.73 11.61
C ALA A 313 6.50 -4.92 10.91
N ASP A 314 6.64 -5.06 9.60
CA ASP A 314 6.08 -6.17 8.83
C ASP A 314 6.88 -7.46 8.99
N LEU A 315 8.21 -7.40 8.85
CA LEU A 315 9.10 -8.56 8.94
C LEU A 315 9.41 -8.96 10.39
N GLY A 316 9.11 -8.12 11.36
CA GLY A 316 9.31 -8.38 12.79
C GLY A 316 8.15 -9.14 13.45
N ARG A 317 7.03 -9.37 12.75
CA ARG A 317 5.82 -9.96 13.32
C ARG A 317 6.10 -11.35 13.94
N PRO A 318 5.50 -11.67 15.10
CA PRO A 318 5.64 -12.98 15.74
C PRO A 318 4.58 -14.00 15.27
N ILE A 319 3.99 -13.80 14.09
CA ILE A 319 2.82 -14.53 13.58
C ILE A 319 2.99 -14.73 12.06
N GLU A 320 2.52 -15.85 11.50
CA GLU A 320 2.34 -16.03 10.05
C GLU A 320 1.17 -15.18 9.55
N VAL A 321 1.33 -14.49 8.42
CA VAL A 321 0.26 -13.64 7.87
C VAL A 321 -0.09 -14.08 6.47
N VAL A 322 -1.25 -14.72 6.37
CA VAL A 322 -1.82 -15.23 5.12
C VAL A 322 -3.31 -14.91 5.08
N THR A 323 -3.86 -14.78 3.88
CA THR A 323 -5.22 -14.28 3.62
C THR A 323 -5.98 -15.22 2.71
N ASP A 324 -7.28 -15.33 2.94
CA ASP A 324 -8.18 -16.06 2.05
C ASP A 324 -8.68 -15.14 0.93
N MET A 325 -8.62 -15.64 -0.31
CA MET A 325 -9.14 -14.99 -1.52
C MET A 325 -10.43 -15.64 -2.04
N SER A 326 -11.00 -16.60 -1.30
CA SER A 326 -12.12 -17.40 -1.78
C SER A 326 -13.35 -16.54 -2.07
N LYS A 327 -13.58 -15.49 -1.29
CA LYS A 327 -14.70 -14.56 -1.51
C LYS A 327 -14.61 -13.87 -2.88
N SER A 328 -13.49 -13.21 -3.18
CA SER A 328 -13.27 -12.55 -4.47
C SER A 328 -13.32 -13.55 -5.63
N ARG A 329 -12.74 -14.75 -5.46
CA ARG A 329 -12.75 -15.81 -6.48
C ARG A 329 -14.15 -16.32 -6.81
N ARG A 330 -15.00 -16.53 -5.80
CA ARG A 330 -16.41 -16.95 -6.02
C ARG A 330 -17.22 -15.90 -6.78
N LEU A 331 -16.83 -14.63 -6.70
CA LEU A 331 -17.45 -13.52 -7.44
C LEU A 331 -16.74 -13.21 -8.77
N GLY A 332 -15.81 -14.06 -9.20
CA GLY A 332 -15.19 -14.00 -10.53
C GLY A 332 -13.85 -13.27 -10.61
N PHE A 333 -13.28 -12.78 -9.51
CA PHE A 333 -11.92 -12.24 -9.52
C PHE A 333 -10.89 -13.35 -9.36
N THR A 334 -10.28 -13.77 -10.47
CA THR A 334 -9.32 -14.89 -10.54
C THR A 334 -7.90 -14.45 -10.93
N ASP A 335 -7.64 -13.15 -10.95
CA ASP A 335 -6.31 -12.60 -11.24
C ASP A 335 -5.26 -13.12 -10.26
N TYR A 336 -4.04 -13.27 -10.79
CA TYR A 336 -2.89 -13.79 -10.08
C TYR A 336 -1.65 -12.95 -10.43
N GLN A 337 -0.72 -12.84 -9.49
CA GLN A 337 0.59 -12.25 -9.69
C GLN A 337 1.60 -13.07 -8.89
N ALA A 338 2.63 -13.66 -9.53
CA ALA A 338 3.70 -14.28 -8.77
C ALA A 338 4.43 -13.20 -7.95
N THR A 339 4.65 -13.46 -6.65
CA THR A 339 5.17 -12.43 -5.74
C THR A 339 6.64 -12.10 -6.03
N ASP A 340 7.46 -13.04 -6.48
CA ASP A 340 8.84 -12.73 -6.88
C ASP A 340 8.87 -11.86 -8.14
N ASP A 341 8.03 -12.16 -9.14
CA ASP A 341 7.85 -11.29 -10.31
C ASP A 341 7.35 -9.89 -9.91
N ALA A 342 6.48 -9.75 -8.91
CA ALA A 342 6.06 -8.43 -8.43
C ALA A 342 7.22 -7.61 -7.87
N PHE A 343 8.14 -8.24 -7.13
CA PHE A 343 9.37 -7.59 -6.68
C PHE A 343 10.30 -7.25 -7.84
N PHE A 344 10.51 -8.17 -8.78
CA PHE A 344 11.43 -7.96 -9.90
C PHE A 344 10.94 -6.90 -10.87
N ASP A 345 9.65 -6.89 -11.17
CA ASP A 345 9.00 -5.84 -11.96
C ASP A 345 9.16 -4.48 -11.28
N LEU A 346 8.92 -4.40 -9.97
CA LEU A 346 9.17 -3.19 -9.21
C LEU A 346 10.62 -2.76 -9.33
N PHE A 347 11.58 -3.65 -9.10
CA PHE A 347 12.99 -3.28 -9.17
C PHE A 347 13.41 -2.85 -10.59
N GLY A 348 12.86 -3.48 -11.62
CA GLY A 348 13.01 -3.05 -13.02
C GLY A 348 12.43 -1.65 -13.25
N GLU A 349 11.26 -1.36 -12.70
CA GLU A 349 10.63 -0.03 -12.76
C GLU A 349 11.48 1.03 -12.05
N LEU A 350 12.01 0.71 -10.85
CA LEU A 350 12.90 1.60 -10.10
C LEU A 350 14.18 1.90 -10.88
N ARG A 351 14.76 0.91 -11.57
CA ARG A 351 15.91 1.13 -12.47
C ARG A 351 15.55 2.02 -13.65
N ALA A 352 14.43 1.74 -14.32
CA ALA A 352 13.98 2.51 -15.48
C ALA A 352 13.73 3.99 -15.13
N HIS A 353 13.23 4.26 -13.92
CA HIS A 353 13.05 5.61 -13.40
C HIS A 353 14.29 6.19 -12.69
N ARG A 354 15.43 5.50 -12.74
CA ARG A 354 16.69 5.91 -12.10
C ARG A 354 16.52 6.22 -10.62
N LEU A 355 15.66 5.47 -9.93
CA LEU A 355 15.50 5.52 -8.47
C LEU A 355 16.47 4.56 -7.77
N ILE A 356 16.93 3.53 -8.47
CA ILE A 356 18.08 2.68 -8.09
C ILE A 356 19.02 2.53 -9.31
N PRO A 357 20.30 2.16 -9.11
CA PRO A 357 21.28 1.99 -10.19
C PRO A 357 20.99 0.86 -11.18
#